data_AF-A0A5C5VS55-F1
#
_entry.id   AF-A0A5C5VS55-F1
#
_cell.length_a   1.000
_cell.length_b   1.000
_cell.length_c   1.000
_cell.angle_alpha   90.00
_cell.angle_beta   90.00
_cell.angle_gamma   90.00
#
_symmetry.space_group_name_H-M   'P 1'
#
loop_
_entity.id
_entity.type
_entity.pdbx_description
1 polymer ?
#
loop_
_entity_poly.entity_id
_entity_poly.type
_entity_poly.pdbx_seq_one_letter_code
_entity_poly.pdbx_strand_id
1 'polypeptide(L)'
;MLKRFLQWLSDWTGDSDLDRAIHAQLRRDGYAVHAAQIREVRLAAIQRPGWVQVYRFAVETHTAPQNPHQKRPVVLLGLSREDGRESRIEVLLTEDEAVWRERLEIWSEGLIRRR
;
A
#
# COMPACT_ATOMS: atom_id res chain seq x y z
N MET A 1 -24.90 7.25 8.15
CA MET A 1 -23.98 8.30 7.67
C MET A 1 -22.59 8.22 8.28
N LEU A 2 -22.44 8.02 9.60
CA LEU A 2 -21.13 7.95 10.28
C LEU A 2 -20.16 6.87 9.73
N LYS A 3 -20.68 5.67 9.39
CA LYS A 3 -19.87 4.58 8.79
C LYS A 3 -19.18 4.99 7.48
N ARG A 4 -19.87 5.73 6.62
CA ARG A 4 -19.36 6.16 5.30
C ARG A 4 -18.24 7.20 5.44
N PHE A 5 -18.29 8.01 6.51
CA PHE A 5 -17.26 9.00 6.83
C PHE A 5 -16.00 8.35 7.44
N LEU A 6 -16.18 7.36 8.32
CA LEU A 6 -15.07 6.57 8.87
C LEU A 6 -14.35 5.73 7.81
N GLN A 7 -15.09 5.24 6.82
CA GLN A 7 -14.55 4.51 5.67
C GLN A 7 -13.83 5.45 4.70
N TRP A 8 -14.35 6.66 4.49
CA TRP A 8 -13.64 7.68 3.73
C TRP A 8 -12.29 8.08 4.37
N LEU A 9 -12.22 8.18 5.70
CA LEU A 9 -10.95 8.40 6.43
C LEU A 9 -10.02 7.17 6.44
N SER A 10 -10.52 5.96 6.14
CA SER A 10 -9.68 4.77 6.00
C SER A 10 -9.07 4.64 4.62
N ASP A 11 -9.71 5.22 3.62
CA ASP A 11 -9.34 5.03 2.21
C ASP A 11 -8.50 6.20 1.69
N TRP A 12 -8.29 7.22 2.52
CA TRP A 12 -7.50 8.39 2.17
C TRP A 12 -6.01 8.13 2.42
N THR A 13 -5.22 8.08 1.35
CA THR A 13 -3.74 8.12 1.43
C THR A 13 -3.22 9.49 1.86
N GLY A 14 -3.94 10.58 1.53
CA GLY A 14 -3.60 11.97 1.93
C GLY A 14 -2.32 12.55 1.34
N ASP A 15 -1.49 11.69 0.75
CA ASP A 15 -0.18 11.99 0.20
C ASP A 15 -0.12 11.58 -1.29
N SER A 16 0.17 12.56 -2.14
CA SER A 16 0.30 12.35 -3.58
C SER A 16 1.53 11.55 -3.98
N ASP A 17 2.58 11.58 -3.17
CA ASP A 17 3.81 10.84 -3.46
C ASP A 17 3.61 9.35 -3.17
N LEU A 18 2.96 9.00 -2.07
CA LEU A 18 2.52 7.63 -1.79
C LEU A 18 1.59 7.09 -2.89
N ASP A 19 0.57 7.84 -3.29
CA ASP A 19 -0.34 7.43 -4.37
C ASP A 19 0.42 7.16 -5.68
N ARG A 20 1.33 8.07 -6.05
CA ARG A 20 2.19 7.90 -7.24
C ARG A 20 3.09 6.67 -7.13
N ALA A 21 3.65 6.40 -5.95
CA ALA A 21 4.52 5.25 -5.71
C ALA A 21 3.74 3.93 -5.84
N ILE A 22 2.51 3.87 -5.30
CA ILE A 22 1.62 2.70 -5.42
C ILE A 22 1.24 2.47 -6.89
N HIS A 23 0.83 3.52 -7.61
CA HIS A 23 0.51 3.42 -9.04
C HIS A 23 1.72 3.00 -9.89
N ALA A 24 2.92 3.47 -9.56
CA ALA A 24 4.15 3.05 -10.21
C ALA A 24 4.49 1.57 -9.93
N GLN A 25 4.23 1.07 -8.72
CA GLN A 25 4.41 -0.34 -8.37
C GLN A 25 3.39 -1.22 -9.11
N LEU A 26 2.10 -0.88 -9.09
CA LEU A 26 1.05 -1.57 -9.85
C LEU A 26 1.41 -1.72 -11.33
N ARG A 27 1.90 -0.63 -11.95
CA ARG A 27 2.32 -0.65 -13.36
C ARG A 27 3.49 -1.60 -13.59
N ARG A 28 4.49 -1.60 -12.69
CA ARG A 28 5.66 -2.49 -12.77
C ARG A 28 5.28 -3.95 -12.66
N ASP A 29 4.31 -4.27 -11.81
CA ASP A 29 3.86 -5.65 -11.56
C ASP A 29 2.79 -6.12 -12.56
N GLY A 30 2.39 -5.27 -13.52
CA GLY A 30 1.43 -5.63 -14.57
C GLY A 30 -0.04 -5.64 -14.12
N TYR A 31 -0.39 -4.78 -13.16
CA TYR A 31 -1.78 -4.57 -12.72
C TYR A 31 -2.42 -3.33 -13.37
N ALA A 32 -3.75 -3.30 -13.41
CA ALA A 32 -4.52 -2.21 -13.99
C ALA A 32 -4.55 -0.98 -13.07
N VAL A 33 -3.70 0.00 -13.35
CA VAL A 33 -3.59 1.24 -12.54
C VAL A 33 -4.90 2.03 -12.49
N HIS A 34 -5.58 2.24 -13.63
CA HIS A 34 -6.78 3.09 -13.71
C HIS A 34 -8.02 2.51 -13.01
N ALA A 35 -8.01 1.21 -12.73
CA ALA A 35 -9.09 0.53 -12.03
C ALA A 35 -8.74 0.27 -10.54
N ALA A 36 -7.57 0.73 -10.09
CA ALA A 36 -7.11 0.48 -8.74
C ALA A 36 -7.85 1.35 -7.72
N GLN A 37 -8.26 0.73 -6.61
CA GLN A 37 -8.80 1.41 -5.44
C GLN A 37 -7.96 1.05 -4.23
N ILE A 38 -7.35 2.07 -3.62
CA ILE A 38 -6.56 1.92 -2.40
C ILE A 38 -7.52 2.06 -1.21
N ARG A 39 -7.45 1.11 -0.28
CA ARG A 39 -8.34 1.00 0.87
C ARG A 39 -7.54 0.76 2.15
N GLU A 40 -8.14 1.10 3.28
CA GLU A 40 -7.64 0.75 4.61
C GLU A 40 -6.18 1.16 4.88
N VAL A 41 -5.81 2.37 4.46
CA VAL A 41 -4.50 2.94 4.71
C VAL A 41 -4.33 3.19 6.21
N ARG A 42 -3.35 2.52 6.82
CA ARG A 42 -3.09 2.55 8.25
C ARG A 42 -1.59 2.55 8.53
N LEU A 43 -1.16 3.45 9.41
CA LEU A 43 0.19 3.41 9.97
C LEU A 43 0.39 2.11 10.78
N ALA A 44 1.38 1.33 10.40
CA ALA A 44 1.76 0.06 11.03
C ALA A 44 2.96 0.24 11.97
N ALA A 45 3.96 1.03 11.58
CA ALA A 45 5.12 1.30 12.40
C ALA A 45 5.74 2.69 12.11
N ILE A 46 6.47 3.25 13.08
CA ILE A 46 7.09 4.58 12.97
C ILE A 46 8.37 4.71 13.80
N GLN A 47 9.38 5.41 13.28
CA GLN A 47 10.52 5.90 14.04
C GLN A 47 10.20 7.27 14.64
N ARG A 48 10.63 7.56 15.88
CA ARG A 48 10.56 8.91 16.43
C ARG A 48 11.92 9.62 16.32
N PRO A 49 11.96 10.91 15.89
CA PRO A 49 10.83 11.74 15.49
C PRO A 49 10.45 11.56 14.01
N GLY A 50 9.37 10.82 13.71
CA GLY A 50 8.63 10.80 12.44
C GLY A 50 9.32 10.32 11.16
N TRP A 51 10.66 10.17 11.14
CA TRP A 51 11.43 10.01 9.90
C TRP A 51 11.08 8.78 9.10
N VAL A 52 10.98 7.61 9.72
CA VAL A 52 10.62 6.37 9.03
C VAL A 52 9.19 6.00 9.39
N GLN A 53 8.35 5.79 8.39
CA GLN A 53 6.96 5.39 8.55
C GLN A 53 6.67 4.18 7.66
N VAL A 54 5.96 3.21 8.23
CA VAL A 54 5.48 2.03 7.52
C VAL A 54 3.97 2.04 7.53
N TYR A 55 3.35 2.04 6.36
CA TYR A 55 1.91 1.94 6.20
C TYR A 55 1.52 0.58 5.64
N ARG A 56 0.35 0.09 6.05
CA ARG A 56 -0.35 -1.02 5.42
C ARG A 56 -1.62 -0.52 4.76
N PHE A 57 -2.03 -1.20 3.69
CA PHE A 57 -3.24 -0.91 2.95
C PHE A 57 -3.63 -2.12 2.11
N ALA A 58 -4.81 -2.06 1.50
CA ALA A 58 -5.24 -3.01 0.48
C ALA A 58 -5.42 -2.29 -0.86
N VAL A 59 -5.19 -2.99 -1.96
CA VAL A 59 -5.47 -2.48 -3.31
C VAL A 59 -6.39 -3.45 -4.03
N GLU A 60 -7.59 -2.98 -4.34
CA GLU A 60 -8.52 -3.70 -5.22
C GLU A 60 -8.24 -3.27 -6.66
N THR A 61 -7.91 -4.21 -7.55
CA THR A 61 -7.61 -3.91 -8.95
C THR A 61 -7.89 -5.13 -9.84
N HIS A 62 -7.44 -5.09 -11.08
CA HIS A 62 -7.48 -6.22 -12.01
C HIS A 62 -6.06 -6.55 -12.46
N THR A 63 -5.83 -7.81 -12.80
CA THR A 63 -4.66 -8.18 -13.61
C THR A 63 -4.73 -7.44 -14.94
N ALA A 64 -3.58 -6.96 -15.44
CA ALA A 64 -3.46 -6.42 -16.79
C ALA A 64 -2.70 -7.41 -17.68
N PRO A 65 -3.28 -8.58 -18.02
CA PRO A 65 -2.68 -9.47 -18.98
C PRO A 65 -2.60 -8.78 -20.35
N GLN A 66 -1.67 -9.19 -21.20
CA GLN A 66 -1.60 -8.70 -22.59
C GLN A 66 -2.88 -9.02 -23.38
N ASN A 67 -3.69 -9.97 -22.89
CA ASN A 67 -4.93 -10.40 -23.52
C ASN A 67 -6.17 -9.78 -22.83
N PRO A 68 -6.96 -8.91 -23.50
CA PRO A 68 -8.05 -8.13 -22.88
C PRO A 68 -9.16 -8.96 -22.20
N HIS A 69 -9.31 -10.23 -22.58
CA HIS A 69 -10.36 -11.12 -22.10
C HIS A 69 -10.04 -11.85 -20.78
N GLN A 70 -8.82 -11.71 -20.23
CA GLN A 70 -8.38 -12.41 -19.01
C GLN A 70 -8.23 -11.50 -17.79
N LYS A 71 -8.89 -10.33 -17.78
CA LYS A 71 -8.87 -9.43 -16.62
C LYS A 71 -9.55 -10.12 -15.43
N ARG A 72 -8.74 -10.53 -14.45
CA ARG A 72 -9.20 -11.11 -13.19
C ARG A 72 -9.20 -10.04 -12.12
N PRO A 73 -10.29 -9.83 -11.37
CA PRO A 73 -10.26 -8.97 -10.18
C PRO A 73 -9.34 -9.58 -9.12
N VAL A 74 -8.51 -8.75 -8.50
CA VAL A 74 -7.55 -9.13 -7.47
C VAL A 74 -7.57 -8.13 -6.33
N VAL A 75 -7.29 -8.62 -5.13
CA VAL A 75 -7.07 -7.80 -3.94
C VAL A 75 -5.63 -8.04 -3.50
N LEU A 76 -4.82 -6.99 -3.49
CA LEU A 76 -3.42 -7.03 -3.13
C LEU A 76 -3.24 -6.50 -1.71
N LEU A 77 -2.42 -7.18 -0.94
CA LEU A 77 -1.90 -6.69 0.33
C LEU A 77 -0.76 -5.71 0.05
N GLY A 78 -0.91 -4.49 0.58
CA GLY A 78 0.03 -3.40 0.37
C GLY A 78 0.84 -3.06 1.61
N LEU A 79 2.12 -2.77 1.41
CA LEU A 79 2.97 -2.06 2.36
C LEU A 79 3.67 -0.92 1.68
N SER A 80 3.82 0.20 2.38
CA SER A 80 4.80 1.21 2.01
C SER A 80 5.73 1.50 3.18
N ARG A 81 6.99 1.81 2.84
CA ARG A 81 7.98 2.34 3.76
C ARG A 81 8.50 3.64 3.20
N GLU A 82 8.36 4.69 3.98
CA GLU A 82 8.84 6.02 3.67
C GLU A 82 9.89 6.40 4.71
N ASP A 83 11.03 6.92 4.25
CA ASP A 83 12.02 7.57 5.11
C ASP A 83 12.08 9.04 4.69
N GLY A 84 11.53 9.97 5.48
CA GLY A 84 11.47 11.39 5.15
C GLY A 84 12.83 12.10 5.04
N ARG A 85 13.94 11.39 5.29
CA ARG A 85 15.31 11.86 4.99
C ARG A 85 15.69 11.57 3.53
N GLU A 86 15.01 10.61 2.91
CA GLU A 86 15.19 10.19 1.53
C GLU A 86 13.92 10.52 0.72
N SER A 87 14.06 10.89 -0.54
CA SER A 87 12.90 11.17 -1.41
C SER A 87 12.25 9.90 -1.97
N ARG A 88 12.36 8.77 -1.26
CA ARG A 88 12.02 7.44 -1.79
C ARG A 88 10.98 6.75 -0.92
N ILE A 89 9.85 6.42 -1.54
CA ILE A 89 8.82 5.55 -0.98
C ILE A 89 9.00 4.17 -1.58
N GLU A 90 9.33 3.19 -0.73
CA GLU A 90 9.33 1.78 -1.10
C GLU A 90 7.91 1.24 -0.98
N VAL A 91 7.46 0.45 -1.97
CA VAL A 91 6.12 -0.15 -1.98
C VAL A 91 6.23 -1.63 -2.30
N LEU A 92 5.53 -2.46 -1.52
CA LEU A 92 5.26 -3.87 -1.80
C LEU A 92 3.77 -4.04 -2.08
N LEU A 93 3.44 -4.78 -3.14
CA LEU A 93 2.11 -5.29 -3.42
C LEU A 93 2.21 -6.80 -3.65
N THR A 94 1.37 -7.59 -3.00
CA THR A 94 1.39 -9.05 -3.13
C THR A 94 0.03 -9.67 -2.84
N GLU A 95 -0.29 -10.80 -3.47
CA GLU A 95 -1.42 -11.65 -3.07
C GLU A 95 -1.05 -12.60 -1.91
N ASP A 96 0.25 -12.78 -1.64
CA ASP A 96 0.77 -13.71 -0.63
C ASP A 96 0.93 -13.03 0.74
N GLU A 97 0.13 -13.46 1.71
CA GLU A 97 0.15 -12.97 3.08
C GLU A 97 1.47 -13.29 3.82
N ALA A 98 2.13 -14.41 3.52
CA ALA A 98 3.39 -14.76 4.16
C ALA A 98 4.50 -13.78 3.76
N VAL A 99 4.60 -13.47 2.46
CA VAL A 99 5.54 -12.46 1.93
C VAL A 99 5.23 -11.09 2.49
N TRP A 100 3.95 -10.71 2.56
CA TRP A 100 3.52 -9.45 3.14
C TRP A 100 3.92 -9.35 4.62
N ARG A 101 3.68 -10.40 5.41
CA ARG A 101 3.98 -10.43 6.85
C ARG A 101 5.48 -10.39 7.11
N GLU A 102 6.26 -11.19 6.38
CA GLU A 102 7.72 -11.18 6.46
C GLU A 102 8.27 -9.78 6.17
N ARG A 103 7.80 -9.15 5.07
CA ARG A 103 8.24 -7.79 4.73
C ARG A 103 7.84 -6.78 5.79
N LEU A 104 6.65 -6.88 6.36
CA LEU A 104 6.21 -5.99 7.43
C LEU A 104 7.13 -6.08 8.65
N GLU A 105 7.52 -7.29 9.05
CA GLU A 105 8.45 -7.49 10.17
C GLU A 105 9.80 -6.85 9.88
N ILE A 106 10.38 -7.11 8.70
CA ILE A 106 11.67 -6.54 8.28
C ILE A 106 11.61 -5.01 8.26
N TRP A 107 10.59 -4.42 7.64
CA TRP A 107 10.46 -2.97 7.52
C TRP A 107 10.11 -2.28 8.85
N SER A 108 9.52 -3.01 9.79
CA SER A 108 9.18 -2.50 11.12
C SER A 108 10.27 -2.76 12.16
N GLU A 109 11.39 -3.38 11.79
CA GLU A 109 12.47 -3.69 12.72
C GLU A 109 13.01 -2.43 13.39
N GLY A 110 13.08 -2.42 14.72
CA GLY A 110 13.51 -1.26 15.50
C GLY A 110 12.54 -0.07 15.52
N LEU A 111 11.36 -0.18 14.88
CA LEU A 111 10.34 0.86 14.87
C LEU A 111 9.29 0.65 15.97
N ILE A 112 8.62 1.75 16.36
CA ILE A 112 7.47 1.69 17.25
C ILE A 112 6.28 1.18 16.45
N ARG A 113 5.77 0.00 16.84
CA ARG A 113 4.63 -0.63 16.15
C ARG A 113 3.30 -0.23 16.75
N ARG A 114 2.30 -0.08 15.88
CA ARG A 114 0.91 0.06 16.28
C ARG A 114 0.32 -1.35 16.46
N ARG A 115 -0.17 -1.65 17.67
CA ARG A 115 -0.92 -2.88 17.96
C ARG A 115 -2.32 -2.84 17.34
#